data_AF-M0MID5-F1
#
_entry.id   AF-M0MID5-F1
#
_cell.length_a   1.000
_cell.length_b   1.000
_cell.length_c   1.000
_cell.angle_alpha   90.00
_cell.angle_beta   90.00
_cell.angle_gamma   90.00
#
_symmetry.space_group_name_H-M   'P 1'
#
loop_
_entity.id
_entity.type
_entity.pdbx_description
1 polymer ?
#
loop_
_entity_poly.entity_id
_entity_poly.type
_entity_poly.pdbx_seq_one_letter_code
_entity_poly.pdbx_strand_id
1 'polypeptide(L)'
;MDDQPGISDQYRMSSPWPLIVVLGFVCSELGLLFNVFPVAVGGLLLLVGSVAGIVQESGYAERPWNLLVGLGLALVALGGILAFTQLDSLSVDALASTLLNPSGIVTRGVALAVAGLVAALVGAGGRYVESDPY
;
A
#
# COMPACT_ATOMS: atom_id res chain seq x y z
N MET A 1 -14.28 -46.01 -25.50
CA MET A 1 -13.38 -45.96 -24.34
C MET A 1 -12.39 -44.89 -24.72
N ASP A 2 -12.83 -43.65 -24.55
CA ASP A 2 -12.09 -42.46 -24.94
C ASP A 2 -11.51 -41.90 -23.64
N ASP A 3 -10.26 -42.25 -23.41
CA ASP A 3 -9.45 -41.74 -22.31
C ASP A 3 -9.23 -40.24 -22.54
N GLN A 4 -10.19 -39.43 -22.09
CA GLN A 4 -10.05 -37.98 -22.03
C GLN A 4 -9.10 -37.69 -20.85
N PRO A 5 -7.86 -37.23 -21.11
CA PRO A 5 -6.90 -37.03 -20.04
C PRO A 5 -7.29 -35.77 -19.27
N GLY A 6 -8.00 -35.94 -18.15
CA GLY A 6 -8.42 -34.88 -17.24
C GLY A 6 -7.28 -34.26 -16.41
N ILE A 7 -6.13 -33.93 -17.02
CA ILE A 7 -4.96 -33.33 -16.37
C ILE A 7 -4.32 -32.29 -17.29
N SER A 8 -4.93 -31.11 -17.44
CA SER A 8 -4.20 -29.89 -17.89
C SER A 8 -4.99 -28.58 -17.70
N ASP A 9 -6.33 -28.61 -17.68
CA ASP A 9 -7.15 -27.41 -17.45
C ASP A 9 -7.09 -26.85 -16.01
N GLN A 10 -6.34 -27.49 -15.11
CA GLN A 10 -6.15 -27.06 -13.72
C GLN A 10 -4.70 -26.71 -13.38
N TYR A 11 -3.89 -26.24 -14.35
CA TYR A 11 -2.79 -25.37 -13.95
C TYR A 11 -3.40 -24.03 -13.51
N ARG A 12 -3.96 -24.02 -12.28
CA ARG A 12 -4.39 -22.79 -11.60
C ARG A 12 -3.15 -21.92 -11.54
N MET A 13 -3.04 -21.01 -12.49
CA MET A 13 -1.93 -20.06 -12.54
C MET A 13 -1.93 -19.38 -11.18
N SER A 14 -0.86 -19.59 -10.42
CA SER A 14 -0.76 -19.02 -9.09
C SER A 14 -0.85 -17.51 -9.24
N SER A 15 -1.80 -16.89 -8.55
CA SER A 15 -1.94 -15.45 -8.53
C SER A 15 -0.56 -14.84 -8.21
N PRO A 16 -0.09 -13.82 -8.94
CA PRO A 16 1.24 -13.23 -8.73
C PRO A 16 1.28 -12.36 -7.45
N TRP A 17 0.12 -11.96 -6.93
CA TRP A 17 0.04 -10.99 -5.84
C TRP A 17 0.65 -11.43 -4.51
N PRO A 18 0.54 -12.69 -4.03
CA PRO A 18 1.14 -13.11 -2.77
C PRO A 18 2.65 -12.87 -2.72
N LEU A 19 3.36 -13.00 -3.85
CA LEU A 19 4.78 -12.69 -3.93
C LEU A 19 5.04 -11.18 -3.73
N ILE A 20 4.21 -10.33 -4.34
CA ILE A 20 4.28 -8.88 -4.20
C ILE A 20 3.92 -8.45 -2.77
N VAL A 21 2.95 -9.11 -2.12
CA VAL A 21 2.59 -8.89 -0.70
C VAL A 21 3.81 -9.13 0.18
N VAL A 22 4.46 -10.28 0.03
CA VAL A 22 5.65 -10.63 0.83
C VAL A 22 6.78 -9.63 0.59
N LEU A 23 7.05 -9.29 -0.67
CA LEU A 23 8.07 -8.32 -1.01
C LEU A 23 7.76 -6.93 -0.43
N GLY A 24 6.51 -6.46 -0.57
CA GLY A 24 6.04 -5.20 -0.03
C GLY A 24 6.15 -5.15 1.50
N PHE A 25 5.75 -6.22 2.17
CA PHE A 25 5.87 -6.37 3.62
C PHE A 25 7.33 -6.28 4.06
N VAL A 26 8.21 -7.10 3.48
CA VAL A 26 9.64 -7.11 3.82
C VAL A 26 10.29 -5.76 3.55
N CYS A 27 10.05 -5.15 2.39
CA CYS A 27 10.57 -3.83 2.07
C CYS A 27 10.03 -2.76 3.03
N SER A 28 8.75 -2.79 3.38
CA SER A 28 8.16 -1.83 4.32
C SER A 28 8.79 -1.94 5.71
N GLU A 29 8.95 -3.15 6.23
CA GLU A 29 9.59 -3.42 7.51
C GLU A 29 11.04 -2.98 7.51
N LEU A 30 11.83 -3.38 6.51
CA LEU A 30 13.23 -2.94 6.41
C LEU A 30 13.35 -1.42 6.28
N GLY A 31 12.50 -0.79 5.47
CA GLY A 31 12.48 0.66 5.33
C GLY A 31 12.17 1.38 6.64
N LEU A 32 11.18 0.91 7.40
CA LEU A 32 10.79 1.50 8.68
C LEU A 32 11.82 1.21 9.78
N LEU A 33 12.35 -0.01 9.86
CA LEU A 33 13.31 -0.43 10.88
C LEU A 33 14.65 0.27 10.71
N PHE A 34 15.15 0.37 9.47
CA PHE A 34 16.44 1.00 9.14
C PHE A 34 16.31 2.48 8.76
N ASN A 35 15.13 3.10 8.90
CA ASN A 35 14.86 4.50 8.54
C ASN A 35 15.21 4.86 7.08
N VAL A 36 15.06 3.92 6.17
CA VAL A 36 15.24 4.14 4.73
C VAL A 36 13.91 4.55 4.12
N PHE A 37 13.64 5.85 4.13
CA PHE A 37 12.34 6.43 3.79
C PHE A 37 11.77 5.96 2.42
N PRO A 38 12.51 6.00 1.29
CA PRO A 38 11.96 5.58 0.00
C PRO A 38 11.59 4.08 -0.03
N VAL A 39 12.35 3.25 0.68
CA VAL A 39 12.12 1.81 0.76
C VAL A 39 10.88 1.52 1.61
N ALA A 40 10.66 2.27 2.69
CA ALA A 40 9.45 2.17 3.51
C ALA A 40 8.20 2.52 2.70
N VAL A 41 8.22 3.68 2.02
CA VAL A 41 7.10 4.16 1.21
C VAL A 41 6.83 3.20 0.05
N GLY A 42 7.87 2.79 -0.69
CA GLY A 42 7.73 1.84 -1.79
C GLY A 42 7.18 0.48 -1.34
N GLY A 43 7.67 -0.05 -0.22
CA GLY A 43 7.16 -1.30 0.36
C GLY A 43 5.68 -1.23 0.75
N LEU A 44 5.27 -0.14 1.42
CA LEU A 44 3.88 0.08 1.81
C LEU A 44 2.95 0.20 0.60
N LEU A 45 3.39 0.89 -0.46
CA LEU A 45 2.62 1.00 -1.70
C LEU A 45 2.48 -0.35 -2.42
N LEU A 46 3.54 -1.15 -2.47
CA LEU A 46 3.50 -2.51 -3.01
C LEU A 46 2.54 -3.41 -2.20
N LEU A 47 2.59 -3.30 -0.87
CA LEU A 47 1.73 -4.07 0.03
C LEU A 47 0.25 -3.72 -0.18
N VAL A 48 -0.11 -2.43 -0.13
CA VAL A 48 -1.50 -1.99 -0.28
C VAL A 48 -2.03 -2.22 -1.70
N GLY A 49 -1.19 -2.00 -2.72
CA GLY A 49 -1.53 -2.28 -4.11
C GLY A 49 -1.77 -3.76 -4.38
N SER A 50 -0.95 -4.65 -3.80
CA SER A 50 -1.13 -6.10 -3.94
C SER A 50 -2.37 -6.61 -3.21
N VAL A 51 -2.69 -6.09 -2.03
CA VAL A 51 -3.97 -6.39 -1.35
C VAL A 51 -5.16 -5.96 -2.22
N ALA A 52 -5.12 -4.77 -2.81
CA ALA A 52 -6.17 -4.33 -3.72
C ALA A 52 -6.29 -5.22 -4.95
N GLY A 53 -5.16 -5.66 -5.52
CA GLY A 53 -5.12 -6.63 -6.62
C GLY A 53 -5.74 -7.97 -6.24
N ILE A 54 -5.44 -8.51 -5.06
CA ILE A 54 -6.01 -9.78 -4.56
C ILE A 54 -7.52 -9.69 -4.42
N VAL A 55 -8.01 -8.61 -3.80
CA VAL A 55 -9.46 -8.45 -3.56
C VAL A 55 -10.22 -8.29 -4.87
N GLN A 56 -9.62 -7.62 -5.86
CA GLN A 56 -10.17 -7.52 -7.22
C GLN A 56 -10.18 -8.88 -7.93
N GLU A 57 -9.06 -9.61 -7.94
CA GLU A 57 -8.94 -10.92 -8.59
C GLU A 57 -9.91 -11.95 -7.96
N SER A 58 -10.17 -11.81 -6.66
CA SER A 58 -11.11 -12.65 -5.92
C SER A 58 -12.58 -12.32 -6.18
N GLY A 59 -12.87 -11.24 -6.92
CA GLY A 59 -14.25 -10.79 -7.20
C GLY A 59 -14.95 -10.11 -6.03
N TYR A 60 -14.22 -9.74 -4.96
CA TYR A 60 -14.78 -9.06 -3.79
C TYR A 60 -14.87 -7.54 -3.96
N ALA A 61 -14.05 -6.97 -4.84
CA ALA A 61 -14.14 -5.57 -5.23
C ALA A 61 -14.44 -5.50 -6.73
N GLU A 62 -15.42 -4.68 -7.10
CA GLU A 62 -15.66 -4.34 -8.51
C GLU A 62 -14.68 -3.26 -8.98
N ARG A 63 -14.32 -2.34 -8.07
CA ARG A 63 -13.45 -1.19 -8.34
C ARG A 63 -12.26 -1.19 -7.39
N PRO A 64 -11.04 -1.57 -7.85
CA PRO A 64 -9.88 -1.74 -6.99
C PRO A 64 -9.41 -0.41 -6.39
N TRP A 65 -9.64 0.69 -7.11
CA TRP A 65 -9.29 2.04 -6.72
C TRP A 65 -9.99 2.50 -5.43
N ASN A 66 -11.23 2.06 -5.20
CA ASN A 66 -11.94 2.40 -3.96
C ASN A 66 -11.28 1.80 -2.74
N LEU A 67 -10.84 0.56 -2.87
CA LEU A 67 -10.14 -0.14 -1.82
C LEU A 67 -8.76 0.47 -1.57
N LEU A 68 -8.05 0.86 -2.63
CA LEU A 68 -6.78 1.57 -2.54
C LEU A 68 -6.90 2.89 -1.77
N VAL A 69 -7.97 3.66 -2.01
CA VAL A 69 -8.28 4.86 -1.22
C VAL A 69 -8.53 4.53 0.24
N GLY A 70 -9.35 3.50 0.52
CA GLY A 70 -9.63 3.07 1.90
C GLY A 70 -8.37 2.67 2.67
N LEU A 71 -7.51 1.85 2.06
CA LEU A 71 -6.23 1.45 2.64
C LEU A 71 -5.26 2.62 2.79
N GLY A 72 -5.23 3.54 1.82
CA GLY A 72 -4.44 4.77 1.90
C GLY A 72 -4.86 5.65 3.07
N LEU A 73 -6.16 5.87 3.25
CA LEU A 73 -6.69 6.61 4.40
C LEU A 73 -6.40 5.93 5.73
N ALA A 74 -6.46 4.60 5.80
CA ALA A 74 -6.08 3.85 6.99
C ALA A 74 -4.60 4.05 7.36
N LEU A 75 -3.71 4.04 6.37
CA LEU A 75 -2.28 4.34 6.57
C LEU A 75 -2.05 5.79 7.03
N VAL A 76 -2.76 6.76 6.45
CA VAL A 76 -2.71 8.16 6.89
C VAL A 76 -3.16 8.29 8.34
N ALA A 77 -4.27 7.65 8.71
CA ALA A 77 -4.78 7.67 10.07
C ALA A 77 -3.77 7.06 11.04
N LEU A 78 -3.18 5.90 10.70
CA LEU A 78 -2.19 5.23 11.55
C LEU A 78 -0.91 6.07 11.71
N GLY A 79 -0.40 6.64 10.62
CA GLY A 79 0.75 7.54 10.64
C GLY A 79 0.48 8.81 11.44
N GLY A 80 -0.73 9.37 11.32
CA GLY A 80 -1.20 10.49 12.11
C GLY A 80 -1.26 10.18 13.60
N ILE A 81 -1.84 9.05 14.00
CA ILE A 81 -1.89 8.60 15.40
C ILE A 81 -0.49 8.46 15.98
N LEU A 82 0.43 7.84 15.24
CA LEU A 82 1.84 7.73 15.64
C LEU A 82 2.50 9.10 15.81
N ALA A 83 2.22 10.05 14.91
CA ALA A 83 2.73 11.41 15.02
C ALA A 83 2.13 12.15 16.23
N PHE A 84 0.82 12.03 16.47
CA PHE A 84 0.11 12.62 17.61
C PHE A 84 0.63 12.12 18.96
N THR A 85 1.02 10.85 19.05
CA THR A 85 1.54 10.30 20.32
C THR A 85 2.95 10.78 20.68
N GLN A 86 3.66 11.40 19.74
CA GLN A 86 5.09 11.72 19.88
C GLN A 86 5.43 13.19 19.64
N LEU A 87 4.54 13.96 19.01
CA LEU A 87 4.71 15.39 18.75
C LEU A 87 3.73 16.21 19.59
N ASP A 88 4.25 17.24 20.28
CA ASP A 88 3.42 18.24 20.97
C ASP A 88 2.59 19.11 20.00
N SER A 89 3.00 19.19 18.72
CA SER A 89 2.22 19.86 17.67
C SER A 89 2.47 19.25 16.28
N LEU A 90 1.40 19.09 15.50
CA LEU A 90 1.47 18.69 14.09
C LEU A 90 1.64 19.94 13.22
N SER A 91 2.88 20.27 12.86
CA SER A 91 3.18 21.35 11.91
C SER A 91 3.85 20.82 10.65
N VAL A 92 3.65 21.52 9.53
CA VAL A 92 4.25 21.17 8.24
C VAL A 92 5.78 21.27 8.30
N ASP A 93 6.30 22.23 9.07
CA ASP A 93 7.74 22.39 9.31
C ASP A 93 8.34 21.23 10.13
N ALA A 94 7.60 20.69 11.10
CA ALA A 94 8.03 19.50 11.84
C ALA A 94 8.11 18.27 10.92
N LEU A 95 7.18 18.15 9.97
CA LEU A 95 7.21 17.08 8.97
C LEU A 95 8.42 17.24 8.02
N ALA A 96 8.66 18.45 7.52
CA ALA A 96 9.77 18.75 6.62
C ALA A 96 11.14 18.53 7.28
N SER A 97 11.30 18.94 8.54
CA SER A 97 12.53 18.73 9.30
C SER A 97 12.80 17.26 9.62
N THR A 98 11.76 16.44 9.80
CA THR A 98 11.89 14.98 9.97
C THR A 98 12.38 14.29 8.70
N LEU A 99 11.97 14.78 7.52
CA LEU A 99 12.45 14.26 6.24
C LEU A 99 13.93 14.59 6.01
N LEU A 100 14.40 15.74 6.50
CA LEU A 100 15.79 16.18 6.39
C LEU A 100 16.70 15.53 7.44
N ASN A 101 16.18 15.23 8.64
CA ASN A 101 16.90 14.56 9.72
C ASN A 101 16.07 13.37 10.25
N PRO A 102 16.16 12.20 9.60
CA PRO A 102 15.47 10.98 10.01
C PRO A 102 15.88 10.59 11.43
N SER A 103 14.99 10.74 12.40
CA SER A 103 15.24 10.31 13.77
C SER A 103 14.01 9.63 14.39
N GLY A 104 14.24 8.42 14.90
CA GLY A 104 13.31 7.69 15.74
C GLY A 104 11.95 7.34 15.10
N ILE A 105 10.96 7.20 15.98
CA ILE A 105 9.63 6.67 15.66
C ILE A 105 8.74 7.65 14.89
N VAL A 106 9.00 8.96 14.99
CA VAL A 106 8.26 10.00 14.26
C VAL A 106 8.46 9.83 12.75
N THR A 107 9.68 9.53 12.32
CA THR A 107 10.01 9.28 10.90
C THR A 107 9.18 8.13 10.31
N ARG A 108 8.93 7.09 11.12
CA ARG A 108 8.10 5.93 10.72
C ARG A 108 6.64 6.33 10.54
N GLY A 109 6.10 7.13 11.47
CA GLY A 109 4.76 7.71 11.36
C GLY A 109 4.59 8.57 10.10
N VAL A 110 5.59 9.42 9.79
CA VAL A 110 5.62 10.22 8.57
C VAL A 110 5.66 9.35 7.31
N ALA A 111 6.48 8.30 7.29
CA ALA A 111 6.53 7.37 6.15
C ALA A 111 5.19 6.68 5.89
N LEU A 112 4.49 6.24 6.95
CA LEU A 112 3.15 5.67 6.87
C LEU A 112 2.15 6.69 6.31
N ALA A 113 2.17 7.92 6.82
CA ALA A 113 1.28 8.99 6.37
C ALA A 113 1.51 9.36 4.90
N VAL A 114 2.77 9.50 4.48
CA VAL A 114 3.12 9.82 3.09
C VAL A 114 2.71 8.68 2.15
N ALA A 115 3.03 7.43 2.49
CA ALA A 115 2.62 6.28 1.69
C ALA A 115 1.09 6.20 1.57
N GLY A 116 0.37 6.41 2.67
CA GLY A 116 -1.09 6.43 2.68
C GLY A 116 -1.68 7.55 1.82
N LEU A 117 -1.10 8.75 1.88
CA LEU A 117 -1.53 9.88 1.07
C LEU A 117 -1.28 9.63 -0.42
N VAL A 118 -0.12 9.09 -0.78
CA VAL A 118 0.18 8.70 -2.17
C VAL A 118 -0.80 7.63 -2.66
N ALA A 119 -1.06 6.58 -1.87
CA ALA A 119 -2.01 5.53 -2.22
C ALA A 119 -3.44 6.10 -2.40
N ALA A 120 -3.86 7.01 -1.52
CA ALA A 120 -5.17 7.65 -1.61
C ALA A 120 -5.29 8.55 -2.85
N LEU A 121 -4.24 9.31 -3.20
CA LEU A 121 -4.22 10.14 -4.40
C LEU A 121 -4.23 9.31 -5.67
N VAL A 122 -3.43 8.24 -5.74
CA VAL A 122 -3.41 7.30 -6.87
C VAL A 122 -4.77 6.62 -7.01
N GLY A 123 -5.35 6.15 -5.91
CA GLY A 123 -6.69 5.56 -5.89
C GLY A 123 -7.77 6.54 -6.34
N ALA A 124 -7.73 7.78 -5.85
CA ALA A 124 -8.65 8.82 -6.27
C ALA A 124 -8.50 9.15 -7.76
N GLY A 125 -7.26 9.26 -8.25
CA GLY A 125 -6.95 9.46 -9.67
C GLY A 125 -7.49 8.35 -10.56
N GLY A 126 -7.29 7.09 -10.17
CA GLY A 126 -7.77 5.92 -10.93
C GLY A 126 -9.30 5.88 -11.08
N ARG A 127 -10.04 6.37 -10.07
CA ARG A 127 -11.51 6.51 -10.17
C ARG A 127 -11.96 7.38 -11.33
N TYR A 128 -11.20 8.43 -11.67
CA TYR A 128 -11.54 9.34 -12.77
C TYR A 128 -11.24 8.75 -14.14
N VAL A 129 -10.25 7.87 -14.25
CA VAL A 129 -9.91 7.19 -15.52
C VAL A 129 -10.97 6.16 -15.89
N GLU A 130 -11.56 5.48 -14.89
CA GLU A 130 -12.57 4.44 -15.12
C GLU A 130 -13.98 5.01 -15.40
N SER A 131 -14.18 6.32 -15.21
CA SER A 131 -15.45 7.00 -15.47
C SER A 131 -15.66 7.47 -16.91
N ASP A 132 -14.79 7.12 -17.86
CA ASP A 132 -15.03 7.29 -19.29
C ASP A 132 -15.64 6.00 -19.89
N PRO A 133 -16.98 5.90 -20.00
CA PRO A 133 -17.60 4.91 -20.86
C PRO A 133 -17.44 5.36 -22.32
N TYR A 134 -16.72 4.57 -23.12
CA TYR A 134 -16.92 4.57 -24.57
C TYR A 134 -18.27 3.94 -24.91
#